data_AF-A0A957JZY8-F1
#
_entry.id   AF-A0A957JZY8-F1
#
_cell.length_a   1.000
_cell.length_b   1.000
_cell.length_c   1.000
_cell.angle_alpha   90.00
_cell.angle_beta   90.00
_cell.angle_gamma   90.00
#
_symmetry.space_group_name_H-M   'P 1'
#
loop_
_entity.id
_entity.type
_entity.pdbx_description
1 polymer ?
#
loop_
_entity_poly.entity_id
_entity_poly.type
_entity_poly.pdbx_seq_one_letter_code
_entity_poly.pdbx_strand_id
1 'polypeptide(L)'
;MSEPSNVPERHGGQLVGAVLAKQGVRFLFTLCGGHISPILIGAEEHGLRVVDVRHEATAVFAADAMARLSGTVGVAAVTAGPGLTNTITAVKNAQMAQTPIIILGGATAGILKGRGSLQDIDQMAVIRPHVKWAHTVNRVRDIVPSLEKAFRIAQEGVPGPVFLEYPIDTLYPESMARAQLKGASGGRGLGAQLQSVYINRYLDQKFGAGWE
;
A
#
# COMPACT_ATOMS: atom_id res chain seq x y z
N MET A 1 -19.05 16.24 -30.77
CA MET A 1 -18.80 15.86 -29.37
C MET A 1 -17.82 14.71 -29.39
N SER A 2 -16.54 14.99 -29.15
CA SER A 2 -15.53 13.94 -28.98
C SER A 2 -15.79 13.23 -27.65
N GLU A 3 -15.93 11.91 -27.68
CA GLU A 3 -15.90 11.09 -26.46
C GLU A 3 -14.67 11.47 -25.64
N PRO A 4 -14.79 11.64 -24.30
CA PRO A 4 -13.62 11.83 -23.47
C PRO A 4 -12.71 10.62 -23.66
N SER A 5 -11.46 10.87 -24.05
CA SER A 5 -10.43 9.84 -24.20
C SER A 5 -10.39 8.97 -22.95
N ASN A 6 -10.81 7.71 -23.06
CA ASN A 6 -10.92 6.75 -21.97
C ASN A 6 -9.54 6.20 -21.58
N VAL A 7 -8.59 7.09 -21.32
CA VAL A 7 -7.29 6.72 -20.72
C VAL A 7 -7.55 6.51 -19.23
N PRO A 8 -7.31 5.30 -18.68
CA PRO A 8 -7.45 5.07 -17.25
C PRO A 8 -6.62 6.09 -16.47
N GLU A 9 -7.25 6.75 -15.50
CA GLU A 9 -6.56 7.77 -14.70
C GLU A 9 -5.45 7.12 -13.88
N ARG A 10 -4.26 7.74 -13.87
CA ARG A 10 -3.09 7.21 -13.17
C ARG A 10 -3.36 7.08 -11.67
N HIS A 11 -2.95 5.97 -11.08
CA HIS A 11 -3.11 5.71 -9.66
C HIS A 11 -1.86 5.05 -9.06
N GLY A 12 -1.58 5.30 -7.78
CA GLY A 12 -0.34 4.88 -7.13
C GLY A 12 -0.13 3.36 -7.12
N GLY A 13 -1.22 2.59 -7.18
CA GLY A 13 -1.17 1.14 -7.38
C GLY A 13 -0.40 0.69 -8.63
N GLN A 14 -0.45 1.46 -9.73
CA GLN A 14 0.31 1.16 -10.96
C GLN A 14 1.81 1.30 -10.73
N LEU A 15 2.23 2.31 -9.95
CA LEU A 15 3.64 2.50 -9.58
C LEU A 15 4.15 1.33 -8.73
N VAL A 16 3.31 0.84 -7.81
CA VAL A 16 3.64 -0.36 -7.02
C VAL A 16 3.81 -1.56 -7.95
N GLY A 17 2.82 -1.84 -8.82
CA GLY A 17 2.87 -2.95 -9.78
C GLY A 17 4.11 -2.91 -10.68
N ALA A 18 4.44 -1.74 -11.23
CA ALA A 18 5.61 -1.52 -12.07
C ALA A 18 6.92 -1.88 -11.35
N VAL A 19 7.08 -1.44 -10.10
CA VAL A 19 8.28 -1.76 -9.31
C VAL A 19 8.33 -3.25 -8.96
N LEU A 20 7.20 -3.86 -8.59
CA LEU A 20 7.16 -5.30 -8.31
C LEU A 20 7.59 -6.12 -9.54
N ALA A 21 7.06 -5.79 -10.73
CA ALA A 21 7.43 -6.43 -11.98
C ALA A 21 8.92 -6.24 -12.31
N LYS A 22 9.43 -5.01 -12.17
CA LYS A 22 10.86 -4.68 -12.36
C LYS A 22 11.78 -5.49 -11.43
N GLN A 23 11.33 -5.79 -10.21
CA GLN A 23 12.05 -6.60 -9.23
C GLN A 23 11.88 -8.12 -9.45
N GLY A 24 11.21 -8.54 -10.53
CA GLY A 24 11.02 -9.95 -10.89
C GLY A 24 9.97 -10.68 -10.06
N VAL A 25 9.12 -9.96 -9.33
CA VAL A 25 8.01 -10.57 -8.59
C VAL A 25 6.99 -11.10 -9.59
N ARG A 26 6.62 -12.39 -9.46
CA ARG A 26 5.65 -13.06 -10.35
C ARG A 26 4.29 -13.28 -9.69
N PHE A 27 4.27 -13.39 -8.37
CA PHE A 27 3.07 -13.70 -7.59
C PHE A 27 2.89 -12.66 -6.48
N LEU A 28 1.69 -12.11 -6.39
CA LEU A 28 1.26 -11.27 -5.28
C LEU A 28 0.18 -12.02 -4.49
N PHE A 29 0.48 -12.40 -3.26
CA PHE A 29 -0.47 -13.11 -2.40
C PHE A 29 -1.29 -12.12 -1.58
N THR A 30 -2.60 -12.30 -1.52
CA THR A 30 -3.47 -11.33 -0.84
C THR A 30 -4.75 -11.97 -0.35
N LEU A 31 -5.40 -11.34 0.63
CA LEU A 31 -6.84 -11.44 0.80
C LEU A 31 -7.41 -10.08 0.40
N CYS A 32 -8.26 -10.05 -0.61
CA CYS A 32 -8.69 -8.80 -1.23
C CYS A 32 -9.34 -7.83 -0.22
N GLY A 33 -9.07 -6.53 -0.37
CA GLY A 33 -9.69 -5.49 0.46
C GLY A 33 -9.56 -4.09 -0.14
N GLY A 34 -10.51 -3.22 0.19
CA GLY A 34 -10.63 -1.89 -0.45
C GLY A 34 -9.36 -1.04 -0.34
N HIS A 35 -8.70 -1.03 0.82
CA HIS A 35 -7.49 -0.20 1.03
C HIS A 35 -6.29 -0.58 0.14
N ILE A 36 -6.27 -1.78 -0.45
CA ILE A 36 -5.17 -2.25 -1.32
C ILE A 36 -5.61 -2.52 -2.75
N SER A 37 -6.89 -2.32 -3.10
CA SER A 37 -7.42 -2.66 -4.41
C SER A 37 -6.59 -2.10 -5.58
N PRO A 38 -6.08 -0.85 -5.54
CA PRO A 38 -5.27 -0.34 -6.64
C PRO A 38 -3.94 -1.07 -6.80
N ILE A 39 -3.35 -1.61 -5.72
CA ILE A 39 -2.12 -2.42 -5.79
C ILE A 39 -2.39 -3.71 -6.55
N LEU A 40 -3.55 -4.35 -6.31
CA LEU A 40 -3.92 -5.59 -6.99
C LEU A 40 -4.10 -5.37 -8.49
N ILE A 41 -4.85 -4.32 -8.86
CA ILE A 41 -5.05 -3.92 -10.26
C ILE A 41 -3.70 -3.61 -10.92
N GLY A 42 -2.88 -2.76 -10.29
CA GLY A 42 -1.57 -2.39 -10.83
C GLY A 42 -0.63 -3.59 -10.99
N ALA A 43 -0.71 -4.59 -10.11
CA ALA A 43 0.05 -5.82 -10.23
C ALA A 43 -0.40 -6.64 -11.46
N GLU A 44 -1.71 -6.83 -11.66
CA GLU A 44 -2.25 -7.55 -12.83
C GLU A 44 -1.91 -6.84 -14.15
N GLU A 45 -2.01 -5.50 -14.18
CA GLU A 45 -1.63 -4.68 -15.35
C GLU A 45 -0.16 -4.86 -15.75
N HIS A 46 0.71 -5.18 -14.79
CA HIS A 46 2.14 -5.44 -15.02
C HIS A 46 2.48 -6.93 -15.11
N GLY A 47 1.47 -7.79 -15.30
CA GLY A 47 1.65 -9.23 -15.57
C GLY A 47 1.93 -10.09 -14.35
N LEU A 48 1.76 -9.56 -13.12
CA LEU A 48 1.83 -10.37 -11.92
C LEU A 48 0.56 -11.18 -11.76
N ARG A 49 0.69 -12.42 -11.27
CA ARG A 49 -0.47 -13.21 -10.87
C ARG A 49 -0.87 -12.85 -9.44
N VAL A 50 -2.05 -12.24 -9.29
CA VAL A 50 -2.67 -12.05 -7.97
C VAL A 50 -3.28 -13.38 -7.51
N VAL A 51 -2.89 -13.82 -6.31
CA VAL A 51 -3.38 -15.05 -5.69
C VAL A 51 -4.17 -14.68 -4.45
N ASP A 52 -5.49 -14.73 -4.59
CA ASP A 52 -6.43 -14.47 -3.50
C ASP A 52 -6.54 -15.71 -2.58
N VAL A 53 -6.36 -15.49 -1.27
CA VAL A 53 -6.42 -16.51 -0.22
C VAL A 53 -7.63 -16.30 0.67
N ARG A 54 -7.85 -17.20 1.63
CA ARG A 54 -8.99 -17.15 2.56
C ARG A 54 -8.63 -16.67 3.97
N HIS A 55 -7.36 -16.34 4.21
CA HIS A 55 -6.88 -15.74 5.46
C HIS A 55 -5.52 -15.05 5.24
N GLU A 56 -5.28 -13.88 5.84
CA GLU A 56 -4.08 -13.06 5.58
C GLU A 56 -2.78 -13.75 6.01
N ALA A 57 -2.80 -14.53 7.10
CA ALA A 57 -1.68 -15.40 7.47
C ALA A 57 -1.24 -16.32 6.33
N THR A 58 -2.19 -16.89 5.57
CA THR A 58 -1.89 -17.75 4.42
C THR A 58 -1.20 -16.98 3.30
N ALA A 59 -1.56 -15.71 3.07
CA ALA A 59 -0.89 -14.87 2.07
C ALA A 59 0.59 -14.68 2.43
N VAL A 60 0.87 -14.39 3.70
CA VAL A 60 2.23 -14.18 4.18
C VAL A 60 3.04 -15.50 4.19
N PHE A 61 2.45 -16.63 4.60
CA PHE A 61 3.10 -17.93 4.49
C PHE A 61 3.39 -18.33 3.03
N ALA A 62 2.51 -18.00 2.10
CA ALA A 62 2.74 -18.25 0.68
C ALA A 62 3.88 -17.38 0.12
N ALA A 63 3.94 -16.10 0.53
CA ALA A 63 5.06 -15.23 0.20
C ALA A 63 6.40 -15.75 0.78
N ASP A 64 6.40 -16.19 2.04
CA ASP A 64 7.53 -16.82 2.72
C ASP A 64 8.02 -18.08 1.96
N ALA A 65 7.10 -18.97 1.61
CA ALA A 65 7.42 -20.16 0.82
C ALA A 65 7.97 -19.82 -0.57
N MET A 66 7.36 -18.85 -1.27
CA MET A 66 7.82 -18.40 -2.59
C MET A 66 9.25 -17.87 -2.51
N ALA A 67 9.56 -17.07 -1.48
CA ALA A 67 10.89 -16.50 -1.33
C ALA A 67 11.96 -17.59 -1.17
N ARG A 68 11.69 -18.60 -0.34
CA ARG A 68 12.62 -19.72 -0.10
C ARG A 68 12.82 -20.62 -1.31
N LEU A 69 11.74 -20.89 -2.06
CA LEU A 69 11.78 -21.81 -3.19
C LEU A 69 12.36 -21.18 -4.45
N SER A 70 12.19 -19.86 -4.62
CA SER A 70 12.63 -19.14 -5.83
C SER A 70 13.94 -18.37 -5.67
N GLY A 71 14.36 -18.08 -4.42
CA GLY A 71 15.47 -17.18 -4.14
C GLY A 71 15.17 -15.70 -4.42
N THR A 72 13.92 -15.35 -4.76
CA THR A 72 13.46 -13.96 -4.94
C THR A 72 12.76 -13.45 -3.69
N VAL A 73 12.46 -12.15 -3.63
CA VAL A 73 11.67 -11.57 -2.52
C VAL A 73 10.20 -11.96 -2.65
N GLY A 74 9.63 -12.54 -1.58
CA GLY A 74 8.21 -12.87 -1.51
C GLY A 74 7.37 -11.64 -1.17
N VAL A 75 6.19 -11.49 -1.80
CA VAL A 75 5.34 -10.30 -1.59
C VAL A 75 3.92 -10.70 -1.23
N ALA A 76 3.42 -10.10 -0.13
CA ALA A 76 2.03 -10.20 0.29
C ALA A 76 1.40 -8.81 0.39
N ALA A 77 0.14 -8.67 0.01
CA ALA A 77 -0.65 -7.45 0.21
C ALA A 77 -1.83 -7.72 1.15
N VAL A 78 -2.00 -6.87 2.16
CA VAL A 78 -3.07 -6.99 3.17
C VAL A 78 -3.75 -5.66 3.41
N THR A 79 -5.07 -5.71 3.66
CA THR A 79 -5.85 -4.51 3.92
C THR A 79 -5.56 -3.91 5.31
N ALA A 80 -6.16 -2.76 5.58
CA ALA A 80 -5.96 -2.06 6.84
C ALA A 80 -6.50 -2.83 8.05
N GLY A 81 -6.04 -2.47 9.25
CA GLY A 81 -6.61 -2.93 10.52
C GLY A 81 -6.53 -4.45 10.68
N PRO A 82 -7.67 -5.17 10.68
CA PRO A 82 -7.68 -6.63 10.84
C PRO A 82 -6.82 -7.36 9.81
N GLY A 83 -6.72 -6.82 8.59
CA GLY A 83 -5.90 -7.41 7.54
C GLY A 83 -4.44 -7.54 7.96
N LEU A 84 -3.88 -6.50 8.56
CA LEU A 84 -2.53 -6.54 9.11
C LEU A 84 -2.44 -7.43 10.35
N THR A 85 -3.34 -7.29 11.33
CA THR A 85 -3.22 -8.02 12.59
C THR A 85 -3.30 -9.54 12.41
N ASN A 86 -4.03 -10.01 11.39
CA ASN A 86 -4.11 -11.42 11.03
C ASN A 86 -2.80 -12.00 10.47
N THR A 87 -1.81 -11.16 10.13
CA THR A 87 -0.51 -11.60 9.58
C THR A 87 0.56 -11.87 10.63
N ILE A 88 0.39 -11.38 11.86
CA ILE A 88 1.51 -11.23 12.81
C ILE A 88 2.25 -12.55 13.07
N THR A 89 1.53 -13.66 13.23
CA THR A 89 2.13 -14.98 13.40
C THR A 89 3.00 -15.38 12.21
N ALA A 90 2.51 -15.17 10.98
CA ALA A 90 3.23 -15.52 9.76
C ALA A 90 4.44 -14.61 9.52
N VAL A 91 4.32 -13.30 9.82
CA VAL A 91 5.45 -12.36 9.75
C VAL A 91 6.54 -12.75 10.76
N LYS A 92 6.15 -13.11 11.99
CA LYS A 92 7.10 -13.58 13.00
C LYS A 92 7.84 -14.84 12.57
N ASN A 93 7.15 -15.77 11.89
CA ASN A 93 7.79 -16.95 11.30
C ASN A 93 8.86 -16.56 10.26
N ALA A 94 8.51 -15.69 9.31
CA ALA A 94 9.46 -15.22 8.29
C ALA A 94 10.65 -14.47 8.91
N GLN A 95 10.42 -13.70 9.99
CA GLN A 95 11.48 -13.04 10.74
C GLN A 95 12.47 -14.05 11.36
N MET A 96 11.95 -15.07 12.05
CA MET A 96 12.79 -16.10 12.68
C MET A 96 13.57 -16.93 11.67
N ALA A 97 12.97 -17.15 10.51
CA ALA A 97 13.58 -17.88 9.43
C ALA A 97 14.39 -17.01 8.45
N GLN A 98 14.59 -15.73 8.78
CA GLN A 98 15.44 -14.80 8.02
C GLN A 98 15.07 -14.76 6.54
N THR A 99 13.77 -14.79 6.22
CA THR A 99 13.30 -14.87 4.83
C THR A 99 12.95 -13.47 4.30
N PRO A 100 13.44 -13.10 3.09
CA PRO A 100 13.18 -11.78 2.51
C PRO A 100 11.75 -11.71 1.98
N ILE A 101 10.86 -11.11 2.76
CA ILE A 101 9.49 -10.84 2.32
C ILE A 101 9.13 -9.36 2.50
N ILE A 102 8.24 -8.86 1.64
CA ILE A 102 7.64 -7.53 1.73
C ILE A 102 6.14 -7.70 1.99
N ILE A 103 5.65 -7.06 3.05
CA ILE A 103 4.23 -6.94 3.34
C ILE A 103 3.78 -5.53 2.95
N LEU A 104 2.89 -5.43 1.96
CA LEU A 104 2.24 -4.20 1.53
C LEU A 104 0.93 -4.04 2.29
N GLY A 105 0.85 -3.09 3.20
CA GLY A 105 -0.33 -2.82 4.01
C GLY A 105 -1.11 -1.61 3.50
N GLY A 106 -2.41 -1.78 3.28
CA GLY A 106 -3.31 -0.64 3.12
C GLY A 106 -3.52 0.09 4.46
N ALA A 107 -3.89 1.36 4.41
CA ALA A 107 -4.28 2.15 5.56
C ALA A 107 -5.38 3.16 5.21
N THR A 108 -6.04 3.70 6.23
CA THR A 108 -6.97 4.83 6.05
C THR A 108 -6.27 6.03 5.40
N ALA A 109 -7.06 6.93 4.79
CA ALA A 109 -6.55 8.18 4.25
C ALA A 109 -5.84 9.00 5.34
N GLY A 110 -4.71 9.62 5.01
CA GLY A 110 -3.87 10.24 6.04
C GLY A 110 -4.57 11.35 6.82
N ILE A 111 -5.47 12.10 6.18
CA ILE A 111 -6.29 13.15 6.83
C ILE A 111 -7.33 12.60 7.82
N LEU A 112 -7.66 11.31 7.72
CA LEU A 112 -8.62 10.61 8.58
C LEU A 112 -7.95 9.74 9.64
N LYS A 113 -6.61 9.63 9.63
CA LYS A 113 -5.85 8.81 10.59
C LYS A 113 -6.02 9.33 12.01
N GLY A 114 -6.33 8.44 12.95
CA GLY A 114 -6.63 8.73 14.36
C GLY A 114 -8.01 9.38 14.58
N ARG A 115 -8.91 9.36 13.59
CA ARG A 115 -10.22 10.05 13.66
C ARG A 115 -11.42 9.11 13.58
N GLY A 116 -11.22 7.83 13.94
CA GLY A 116 -12.29 6.83 13.93
C GLY A 116 -12.68 6.36 12.53
N SER A 117 -11.75 6.44 11.57
CA SER A 117 -11.98 5.92 10.22
C SER A 117 -12.10 4.40 10.22
N LEU A 118 -12.71 3.85 9.17
CA LEU A 118 -12.88 2.41 9.02
C LEU A 118 -11.53 1.69 9.07
N GLN A 119 -11.41 0.68 9.94
CA GLN A 119 -10.20 -0.15 10.10
C GLN A 119 -8.92 0.64 10.46
N ASP A 120 -9.07 1.84 11.02
CA ASP A 120 -7.96 2.67 11.47
C ASP A 120 -7.39 2.18 12.80
N ILE A 121 -6.13 1.76 12.79
CA ILE A 121 -5.35 1.38 13.97
C ILE A 121 -3.91 1.90 13.81
N ASP A 122 -3.14 1.93 14.90
CA ASP A 122 -1.70 2.13 14.81
C ASP A 122 -1.00 0.85 14.32
N GLN A 123 -1.08 0.61 13.00
CA GLN A 123 -0.46 -0.51 12.31
C GLN A 123 1.04 -0.61 12.56
N MET A 124 1.70 0.55 12.68
CA MET A 124 3.14 0.63 12.88
C MET A 124 3.54 0.15 14.27
N ALA A 125 2.78 0.49 15.30
CA ALA A 125 3.01 -0.03 16.65
C ALA A 125 2.88 -1.56 16.70
N VAL A 126 1.95 -2.14 15.94
CA VAL A 126 1.74 -3.58 15.88
C VAL A 126 2.88 -4.30 15.16
N ILE A 127 3.32 -3.81 14.00
CA ILE A 127 4.20 -4.57 13.10
C ILE A 127 5.70 -4.37 13.35
N ARG A 128 6.12 -3.20 13.86
CA ARG A 128 7.54 -2.82 14.01
C ARG A 128 8.40 -3.87 14.73
N PRO A 129 7.96 -4.52 15.82
CA PRO A 129 8.78 -5.54 16.49
C PRO A 129 9.06 -6.79 15.66
N HIS A 130 8.28 -7.03 14.61
CA HIS A 130 8.28 -8.25 13.82
C HIS A 130 9.00 -8.10 12.47
N VAL A 131 9.44 -6.89 12.10
CA VAL A 131 10.05 -6.61 10.79
C VAL A 131 11.40 -5.89 10.92
N LYS A 132 12.28 -6.06 9.92
CA LYS A 132 13.55 -5.34 9.84
C LYS A 132 13.34 -3.84 9.63
N TRP A 133 12.29 -3.48 8.89
CA TRP A 133 11.97 -2.11 8.57
C TRP A 133 10.47 -1.95 8.31
N ALA A 134 9.91 -0.85 8.79
CA ALA A 134 8.52 -0.47 8.63
C ALA A 134 8.44 1.00 8.24
N HIS A 135 7.67 1.35 7.20
CA HIS A 135 7.57 2.73 6.72
C HIS A 135 6.19 3.05 6.13
N THR A 136 5.69 4.27 6.38
CA THR A 136 4.43 4.77 5.80
C THR A 136 4.74 5.69 4.61
N VAL A 137 4.23 5.33 3.44
CA VAL A 137 4.38 6.08 2.20
C VAL A 137 3.29 7.14 2.11
N ASN A 138 3.58 8.37 2.55
CA ASN A 138 2.58 9.43 2.69
C ASN A 138 2.32 10.22 1.41
N ARG A 139 3.18 10.13 0.38
CA ARG A 139 3.07 10.87 -0.88
C ARG A 139 3.27 9.93 -2.05
N VAL A 140 2.61 10.23 -3.18
CA VAL A 140 2.68 9.37 -4.38
C VAL A 140 4.12 9.27 -4.91
N ARG A 141 4.86 10.38 -4.94
CA ARG A 141 6.26 10.42 -5.39
C ARG A 141 7.20 9.54 -4.56
N ASP A 142 6.81 9.23 -3.32
CA ASP A 142 7.64 8.45 -2.40
C ASP A 142 7.40 6.92 -2.58
N ILE A 143 6.42 6.50 -3.39
CA ILE A 143 6.06 5.08 -3.61
C ILE A 143 7.24 4.30 -4.17
N VAL A 144 7.77 4.73 -5.32
CA VAL A 144 8.86 4.05 -6.02
C VAL A 144 10.12 3.98 -5.16
N PRO A 145 10.68 5.10 -4.64
CA PRO A 145 11.91 5.05 -3.86
C PRO A 145 11.76 4.28 -2.54
N SER A 146 10.59 4.34 -1.89
CA SER A 146 10.32 3.58 -0.66
C SER A 146 10.26 2.08 -0.93
N LEU A 147 9.60 1.67 -2.03
CA LEU A 147 9.49 0.27 -2.38
C LEU A 147 10.83 -0.32 -2.83
N GLU A 148 11.59 0.39 -3.68
CA GLU A 148 12.95 -0.03 -4.05
C GLU A 148 13.87 -0.14 -2.82
N LYS A 149 13.73 0.78 -1.85
CA LYS A 149 14.43 0.68 -0.57
C LYS A 149 13.98 -0.54 0.24
N ALA A 150 12.70 -0.89 0.24
CA ALA A 150 12.19 -2.08 0.91
C ALA A 150 12.82 -3.36 0.38
N PHE A 151 12.91 -3.50 -0.94
CA PHE A 151 13.55 -4.66 -1.58
C PHE A 151 15.02 -4.81 -1.17
N ARG A 152 15.76 -3.71 -1.14
CA ARG A 152 17.15 -3.70 -0.66
C ARG A 152 17.24 -4.12 0.81
N ILE A 153 16.45 -3.50 1.70
CA ILE A 153 16.49 -3.81 3.13
C ILE A 153 16.05 -5.25 3.42
N ALA A 154 15.06 -5.77 2.71
CA ALA A 154 14.59 -7.15 2.89
C ALA A 154 15.72 -8.17 2.65
N GLN A 155 16.64 -7.87 1.73
CA GLN A 155 17.70 -8.78 1.29
C GLN A 155 19.06 -8.53 1.95
N GLU A 156 19.38 -7.28 2.32
CA GLU A 156 20.73 -6.94 2.80
C GLU A 156 21.05 -7.51 4.19
N GLY A 157 22.31 -7.88 4.40
CA GLY A 157 22.78 -8.47 5.66
C GLY A 157 22.07 -9.79 5.96
N VAL A 158 21.42 -9.87 7.12
CA VAL A 158 20.52 -10.99 7.45
C VAL A 158 19.17 -10.71 6.82
N PRO A 159 18.68 -11.50 5.84
CA PRO A 159 17.40 -11.22 5.19
C PRO A 159 16.23 -11.31 6.17
N GLY A 160 15.12 -10.67 5.84
CA GLY A 160 13.96 -10.69 6.73
C GLY A 160 12.79 -9.85 6.24
N PRO A 161 11.66 -9.90 6.97
CA PRO A 161 10.44 -9.23 6.57
C PRO A 161 10.55 -7.71 6.69
N VAL A 162 9.94 -6.99 5.75
CA VAL A 162 9.76 -5.54 5.79
C VAL A 162 8.30 -5.18 5.54
N PHE A 163 7.86 -4.04 6.06
CA PHE A 163 6.49 -3.56 5.94
C PHE A 163 6.41 -2.16 5.33
N LEU A 164 5.53 -2.00 4.35
CA LEU A 164 5.18 -0.70 3.80
C LEU A 164 3.69 -0.43 3.97
N GLU A 165 3.37 0.66 4.64
CA GLU A 165 2.00 1.14 4.79
C GLU A 165 1.68 2.19 3.72
N TYR A 166 0.55 1.99 3.03
CA TYR A 166 0.03 2.89 2.01
C TYR A 166 -1.34 3.41 2.44
N PRO A 167 -1.43 4.68 2.87
CA PRO A 167 -2.71 5.36 3.01
C PRO A 167 -3.50 5.27 1.69
N ILE A 168 -4.80 4.96 1.77
CA ILE A 168 -5.63 4.69 0.57
C ILE A 168 -5.59 5.84 -0.46
N ASP A 169 -5.45 7.07 0.01
CA ASP A 169 -5.37 8.29 -0.78
C ASP A 169 -4.01 8.51 -1.47
N THR A 170 -3.01 7.64 -1.26
CA THR A 170 -1.80 7.58 -2.10
C THR A 170 -1.90 6.52 -3.20
N LEU A 171 -2.88 5.61 -3.12
CA LEU A 171 -3.04 4.50 -4.06
C LEU A 171 -4.09 4.75 -5.13
N TYR A 172 -5.18 5.43 -4.77
CA TYR A 172 -6.29 5.73 -5.68
C TYR A 172 -6.01 6.97 -6.55
N PRO A 173 -6.73 7.13 -7.68
CA PRO A 173 -6.63 8.34 -8.52
C PRO A 173 -6.91 9.62 -7.75
N GLU A 174 -6.26 10.71 -8.18
CA GLU A 174 -6.40 12.02 -7.56
C GLU A 174 -7.84 12.54 -7.63
N SER A 175 -8.53 12.34 -8.76
CA SER A 175 -9.94 12.74 -8.91
C SER A 175 -10.84 12.10 -7.85
N MET A 176 -10.64 10.81 -7.58
CA MET A 176 -11.41 10.05 -6.58
C MET A 176 -11.10 10.53 -5.16
N ALA A 177 -9.82 10.74 -4.83
CA ALA A 177 -9.42 11.29 -3.53
C ALA A 177 -10.01 12.68 -3.30
N ARG A 178 -10.00 13.55 -4.33
CA ARG A 178 -10.62 14.87 -4.29
C ARG A 178 -12.13 14.80 -4.12
N ALA A 179 -12.82 13.91 -4.85
CA ALA A 179 -14.26 13.75 -4.76
C ALA A 179 -14.70 13.28 -3.36
N GLN A 180 -14.01 12.30 -2.79
CA GLN A 180 -14.33 11.75 -1.48
C GLN A 180 -14.16 12.79 -0.36
N LEU A 181 -13.09 13.59 -0.40
CA LEU A 181 -12.84 14.61 0.62
C LEU A 181 -13.71 15.87 0.44
N LYS A 182 -14.06 16.25 -0.80
CA LYS A 182 -14.99 17.36 -1.05
C LYS A 182 -16.42 17.02 -0.62
N GLY A 183 -16.86 15.76 -0.80
CA GLY A 183 -18.15 15.29 -0.30
C GLY A 183 -18.31 15.45 1.22
N ALA A 184 -17.20 15.46 1.97
CA ALA A 184 -17.19 15.68 3.42
C ALA A 184 -17.20 17.19 3.83
N SER A 185 -17.02 18.13 2.89
CA SER A 185 -16.86 19.57 3.16
C SER A 185 -18.07 20.42 2.71
N GLY A 186 -19.29 19.91 2.91
CA GLY A 186 -20.53 20.49 2.37
C GLY A 186 -21.08 21.79 3.01
N GLY A 187 -20.30 22.49 3.85
CA GLY A 187 -20.77 23.70 4.55
C GLY A 187 -20.70 24.98 3.71
N ARG A 188 -21.57 25.97 4.01
CA ARG A 188 -21.45 27.36 3.51
C ARG A 188 -20.88 28.27 4.61
N GLY A 189 -19.84 29.05 4.30
CA GLY A 189 -19.24 30.03 5.23
C GLY A 189 -17.70 30.04 5.24
N LEU A 190 -17.10 30.95 6.03
CA LEU A 190 -15.64 31.11 6.15
C LEU A 190 -14.94 29.82 6.62
N GLY A 191 -15.55 29.07 7.54
CA GLY A 191 -14.99 27.79 8.01
C GLY A 191 -14.91 26.74 6.90
N ALA A 192 -15.90 26.66 6.03
CA ALA A 192 -15.90 25.74 4.88
C ALA A 192 -14.88 26.14 3.81
N GLN A 193 -14.65 27.45 3.63
CA GLN A 193 -13.58 27.95 2.75
C GLN A 193 -12.20 27.56 3.28
N LEU A 194 -11.94 27.76 4.58
CA LEU A 194 -10.68 27.34 5.22
C LEU A 194 -10.47 25.83 5.14
N GLN A 195 -11.52 25.03 5.39
CA GLN A 195 -11.47 23.58 5.24
C GLN A 195 -11.14 23.17 3.80
N SER A 196 -11.76 23.81 2.81
CA SER A 196 -11.50 23.55 1.39
C SER A 196 -10.06 23.89 1.01
N VAL A 197 -9.52 25.02 1.48
CA VAL A 197 -8.12 25.40 1.27
C VAL A 197 -7.17 24.38 1.89
N TYR A 198 -7.44 23.93 3.12
CA TYR A 198 -6.64 22.91 3.79
C TYR A 198 -6.64 21.57 3.03
N ILE A 199 -7.82 21.09 2.60
CA ILE A 199 -7.95 19.84 1.84
C ILE A 199 -7.22 19.94 0.50
N ASN A 200 -7.36 21.04 -0.22
CA ASN A 200 -6.67 21.23 -1.49
C ASN A 200 -5.15 21.21 -1.29
N ARG A 201 -4.63 21.98 -0.32
CA ARG A 201 -3.20 21.98 0.00
C ARG A 201 -2.68 20.59 0.40
N TYR A 202 -3.47 19.83 1.16
CA TYR A 202 -3.15 18.47 1.53
C TYR A 202 -3.00 17.55 0.30
N LEU A 203 -3.97 17.62 -0.63
CA LEU A 203 -3.96 16.82 -1.85
C LEU A 203 -2.84 17.24 -2.80
N ASP A 204 -2.61 18.54 -2.95
CA ASP A 204 -1.51 19.07 -3.77
C ASP A 204 -0.15 18.58 -3.26
N GLN A 205 0.05 18.53 -1.93
CA GLN A 205 1.27 17.96 -1.34
C GLN A 205 1.37 16.44 -1.49
N LYS A 206 0.23 15.75 -1.55
CA LYS A 206 0.17 14.28 -1.64
C LYS A 206 0.47 13.78 -3.05
N PHE A 207 -0.10 14.43 -4.06
CA PHE A 207 0.03 14.08 -5.47
C PHE A 207 1.13 14.87 -6.20
N GLY A 208 1.63 15.96 -5.61
CA GLY A 208 2.64 16.83 -6.21
C GLY A 208 3.92 16.08 -6.61
N ALA A 209 4.32 16.22 -7.88
CA ALA A 209 5.43 15.51 -8.52
C ALA A 209 5.33 13.97 -8.39
N GLY A 210 4.13 13.42 -8.24
CA GLY A 210 3.91 11.99 -8.03
C GLY A 210 4.15 11.10 -9.24
N TRP A 211 4.22 11.69 -10.43
CA TRP A 211 4.25 10.99 -11.72
C TRP A 211 5.47 11.35 -12.58
N GLU A 212 6.38 12.15 -12.03
CA GLU A 212 7.69 12.48 -12.60
C GLU A 212 8.71 11.39 -12.24
#